data_AF-A0A4S8JBL1-F1
#
_entry.id   AF-A0A4S8JBL1-F1
#
_cell.length_a   1.000
_cell.length_b   1.000
_cell.length_c   1.000
_cell.angle_alpha   90.00
_cell.angle_beta   90.00
_cell.angle_gamma   90.00
#
_symmetry.space_group_name_H-M   'P 1'
#
loop_
_entity.id
_entity.type
_entity.pdbx_description
1 polymer ?
#
loop_
_entity_poly.entity_id
_entity_poly.type
_entity_poly.pdbx_seq_one_letter_code
_entity_poly.pdbx_strand_id
1 'polypeptide(L)'
;MDIDHLTRHDDRVIVDSKKLAQTFETDRVTSDLRRMCSSLLLKMDQEIQSARLQALIFQHIASIGIPKSMHCLSLRLAEQYPVNAAARSSLPPPEHASCLTNNSYLHVALVTDNILAAAVVVSSMLTSCDDAENIVFHIITDKKTYTSMHTWFALHSVFPAILEVRGLHQFNFPPDEDAVIVDTVEELHQSSYAYRYYRGVAEEYRRLFSFKTKHLFPKLERVIFLDEDVVVQRDLTSLWHLDLHGLVMGTVSSLESNHGLCLGKTFSDYINVSNPLILSSSLDLQRTQCAWLEGMNIFDLRAWRKNNITRTYQRWLKLACSSRSTIQCCLHSEGAKL
;
A
#
# COMPACT_ATOMS: atom_id res chain seq x y z
N MET A 1 -17.15 32.98 -11.41
CA MET A 1 -18.41 32.66 -10.74
C MET A 1 -18.01 31.92 -9.48
N ASP A 2 -17.82 32.69 -8.42
CA ASP A 2 -17.33 32.24 -7.12
C ASP A 2 -18.34 31.31 -6.46
N ILE A 3 -17.85 30.21 -5.88
CA ILE A 3 -18.58 29.40 -4.91
C ILE A 3 -17.67 29.28 -3.69
N ASP A 4 -17.51 30.41 -3.01
CA ASP A 4 -17.22 30.45 -1.58
C ASP A 4 -18.52 30.76 -0.85
N HIS A 5 -18.71 30.14 0.32
CA HIS A 5 -19.88 30.17 1.22
C HIS A 5 -20.84 28.97 1.16
N LEU A 6 -20.39 27.84 1.70
CA LEU A 6 -21.24 27.07 2.62
C LEU A 6 -20.46 26.80 3.91
N THR A 7 -20.73 27.66 4.87
CA THR A 7 -20.30 27.60 6.26
C THR A 7 -20.58 26.24 6.88
N ARG A 8 -19.51 25.63 7.42
CA ARG A 8 -19.55 24.67 8.52
C ARG A 8 -20.47 25.20 9.62
N HIS A 9 -21.63 24.56 9.80
CA HIS A 9 -22.26 24.48 11.11
C HIS A 9 -22.18 23.03 11.58
N ASP A 10 -21.29 22.85 12.54
CA ASP A 10 -21.00 21.61 13.25
C ASP A 10 -22.06 21.43 14.34
N ASP A 11 -23.23 20.91 13.98
CA ASP A 11 -24.23 20.45 14.96
C ASP A 11 -24.07 18.95 15.17
N ARG A 12 -23.07 18.58 15.97
CA ARG A 12 -23.01 17.27 16.63
C ARG A 12 -24.10 17.19 17.70
N VAL A 13 -25.35 17.04 17.27
CA VAL A 13 -26.36 16.46 18.15
C VAL A 13 -26.27 14.93 17.97
N ILE A 14 -25.29 14.32 18.64
CA ILE A 14 -25.34 12.87 18.90
C ILE A 14 -26.45 12.66 19.91
N VAL A 15 -27.66 12.52 19.38
CA VAL A 15 -28.80 12.07 20.15
C VAL A 15 -28.56 10.60 20.50
N ASP A 16 -28.10 10.34 21.72
CA ASP A 16 -27.94 8.99 22.23
C ASP A 16 -29.34 8.36 22.35
N SER A 17 -29.68 7.50 21.39
CA SER A 17 -30.98 6.84 21.25
C SER A 17 -31.35 6.01 22.50
N LYS A 18 -30.36 5.56 23.27
CA LYS A 18 -30.56 4.89 24.56
C LYS A 18 -31.00 5.85 25.67
N LYS A 19 -30.57 7.10 25.61
CA LYS A 19 -30.84 8.15 26.61
C LYS A 19 -32.24 8.75 26.44
N LEU A 20 -32.73 8.89 25.21
CA LEU A 20 -34.11 9.35 24.94
C LEU A 20 -35.18 8.33 25.34
N ALA A 21 -34.84 7.05 25.41
CA ALA A 21 -35.79 6.00 25.80
C ALA A 21 -36.23 6.07 27.28
N GLN A 22 -35.55 6.88 28.12
CA GLN A 22 -35.65 6.80 29.59
C GLN A 22 -36.42 7.92 30.31
N THR A 23 -37.04 8.91 29.65
CA THR A 23 -37.63 10.08 30.39
C THR A 23 -39.16 10.21 30.25
N PHE A 24 -39.86 10.19 31.41
CA PHE A 24 -41.30 10.44 31.74
C PHE A 24 -42.24 9.25 32.06
N GLU A 25 -43.02 9.34 33.14
CA GLU A 25 -43.93 8.31 33.66
C GLU A 25 -45.36 8.90 33.77
N THR A 26 -46.36 8.33 33.07
CA THR A 26 -47.78 8.18 33.47
C THR A 26 -48.67 7.66 32.31
N ASP A 27 -49.53 6.67 32.61
CA ASP A 27 -50.55 5.96 31.80
C ASP A 27 -50.13 4.87 30.78
N ARG A 28 -50.85 3.73 30.80
CA ARG A 28 -50.56 2.55 29.95
C ARG A 28 -50.49 2.87 28.45
N VAL A 29 -51.31 3.81 27.97
CA VAL A 29 -51.30 4.29 26.58
C VAL A 29 -49.98 5.00 26.23
N THR A 30 -49.37 5.74 27.16
CA THR A 30 -48.07 6.38 26.94
C THR A 30 -46.91 5.37 26.97
N SER A 31 -47.05 4.27 27.73
CA SER A 31 -46.06 3.19 27.76
C SER A 31 -46.00 2.39 26.45
N ASP A 32 -47.16 2.09 25.84
CA ASP A 32 -47.23 1.43 24.54
C ASP A 32 -46.75 2.35 23.41
N LEU A 33 -47.15 3.63 23.43
CA LEU A 33 -46.64 4.64 22.51
C LEU A 33 -45.12 4.83 22.65
N ARG A 34 -44.59 4.86 23.88
CA ARG A 34 -43.14 4.91 24.12
C ARG A 34 -42.45 3.69 23.52
N ARG A 35 -42.96 2.48 23.79
CA ARG A 35 -42.35 1.24 23.29
C ARG A 35 -42.34 1.22 21.75
N MET A 36 -43.41 1.71 21.13
CA MET A 36 -43.53 1.85 19.69
C MET A 36 -42.54 2.89 19.14
N CYS A 37 -42.46 4.09 19.73
CA CYS A 37 -41.49 5.11 19.34
C CYS A 37 -40.04 4.64 19.51
N SER A 38 -39.70 4.00 20.63
CA SER A 38 -38.35 3.43 20.84
C SER A 38 -38.02 2.34 19.81
N SER A 39 -38.98 1.48 19.47
CA SER A 39 -38.80 0.47 18.42
C SER A 39 -38.61 1.09 17.04
N LEU A 40 -39.35 2.16 16.72
CA LEU A 40 -39.20 2.90 15.46
C LEU A 40 -37.85 3.60 15.39
N LEU A 41 -37.41 4.25 16.47
CA LEU A 41 -36.09 4.90 16.55
C LEU A 41 -34.95 3.89 16.39
N LEU A 42 -35.03 2.73 17.04
CA LEU A 42 -34.04 1.66 16.89
C LEU A 42 -34.00 1.13 15.45
N LYS A 43 -35.16 0.96 14.82
CA LYS A 43 -35.25 0.53 13.42
C LYS A 43 -34.66 1.58 12.48
N MET A 44 -34.98 2.86 12.67
CA MET A 44 -34.42 3.96 11.88
C MET A 44 -32.91 4.09 12.07
N ASP A 45 -32.41 3.93 13.30
CA ASP A 45 -30.97 3.92 13.57
C ASP A 45 -30.29 2.75 12.84
N GLN A 46 -30.88 1.56 12.88
CA GLN A 46 -30.37 0.40 12.16
C GLN A 46 -30.36 0.61 10.63
N GLU A 47 -31.40 1.23 10.07
CA GLU A 47 -31.45 1.60 8.65
C GLU A 47 -30.38 2.64 8.29
N ILE A 48 -30.16 3.65 9.14
CA ILE A 48 -29.11 4.67 8.97
C ILE A 48 -27.72 4.02 9.01
N GLN A 49 -27.46 3.13 9.97
CA GLN A 49 -26.18 2.43 10.08
C GLN A 49 -25.93 1.54 8.85
N SER A 50 -26.96 0.83 8.39
CA SER A 50 -26.88 0.02 7.17
C SER A 50 -26.59 0.88 5.93
N ALA A 51 -27.27 2.03 5.77
CA ALA A 51 -27.05 2.94 4.66
C ALA A 51 -25.64 3.57 4.68
N ARG A 52 -25.15 3.96 5.87
CA ARG A 52 -23.77 4.45 6.05
C ARG A 52 -22.74 3.39 5.68
N LEU A 53 -22.95 2.15 6.12
CA LEU A 53 -22.08 1.04 5.75
C LEU A 53 -22.06 0.82 4.24
N GLN A 54 -23.23 0.84 3.60
CA GLN A 54 -23.35 0.70 2.15
C GLN A 54 -22.64 1.83 1.39
N ALA A 55 -22.78 3.07 1.84
CA ALA A 55 -22.10 4.22 1.26
C ALA A 55 -20.58 4.10 1.36
N LEU A 56 -20.05 3.68 2.52
CA LEU A 56 -18.62 3.42 2.70
C LEU A 56 -18.12 2.30 1.79
N ILE A 57 -18.90 1.23 1.61
CA ILE A 57 -18.57 0.14 0.68
C ILE A 57 -18.50 0.66 -0.76
N PHE A 58 -19.50 1.41 -1.21
CA PHE A 58 -19.51 1.94 -2.58
C PHE A 58 -18.38 2.94 -2.81
N GLN A 59 -18.08 3.80 -1.83
CA GLN A 59 -16.92 4.68 -1.88
C GLN A 59 -15.63 3.88 -2.00
N HIS A 60 -15.49 2.80 -1.23
CA HIS A 60 -14.31 1.95 -1.28
C HIS A 60 -14.17 1.24 -2.63
N ILE A 61 -15.26 0.64 -3.15
CA ILE A 61 -15.26 -0.03 -4.45
C ILE A 61 -14.96 0.97 -5.57
N ALA A 62 -15.50 2.19 -5.49
CA ALA A 62 -15.20 3.25 -6.44
C ALA A 62 -13.74 3.72 -6.36
N SER A 63 -13.15 3.78 -5.15
CA SER A 63 -11.76 4.20 -4.98
C SER A 63 -10.75 3.17 -5.46
N ILE A 64 -11.08 1.87 -5.43
CA ILE A 64 -10.20 0.79 -5.91
C ILE A 64 -10.57 0.27 -7.31
N GLY A 65 -11.73 0.69 -7.82
CA GLY A 65 -12.27 0.19 -9.08
C GLY A 65 -11.45 0.70 -10.25
N ILE A 66 -10.90 -0.22 -11.04
CA ILE A 66 -10.20 0.14 -12.28
C ILE A 66 -11.24 0.71 -13.27
N PRO A 67 -11.05 1.94 -13.79
CA PRO A 67 -11.92 2.49 -14.82
C PRO A 67 -12.07 1.51 -16.00
N LYS A 68 -13.27 1.39 -16.57
CA LYS A 68 -13.55 0.43 -17.66
C LYS A 68 -12.57 0.55 -18.84
N SER A 69 -12.13 1.76 -19.16
CA SER A 69 -11.12 2.02 -20.20
C SER A 69 -9.77 1.40 -19.87
N MET A 70 -9.30 1.53 -18.63
CA MET A 70 -8.05 0.93 -18.16
C MET A 70 -8.14 -0.59 -18.13
N HIS A 71 -9.28 -1.14 -17.69
CA HIS A 71 -9.49 -2.59 -17.73
C HIS A 71 -9.47 -3.14 -19.17
N CYS A 72 -10.12 -2.43 -20.11
CA CYS A 72 -10.09 -2.77 -21.53
C CYS A 72 -8.66 -2.75 -22.10
N LEU A 73 -7.84 -1.77 -21.71
CA LEU A 73 -6.41 -1.74 -22.08
C LEU A 73 -5.69 -2.99 -21.59
N SER A 74 -5.82 -3.36 -20.32
CA SER A 74 -5.19 -4.57 -19.77
C SER A 74 -5.62 -5.83 -20.51
N LEU A 75 -6.91 -5.97 -20.84
CA LEU A 75 -7.43 -7.10 -21.63
C LEU A 75 -6.85 -7.15 -23.04
N ARG A 76 -6.78 -6.00 -23.73
CA ARG A 76 -6.20 -5.92 -25.08
C ARG A 76 -4.71 -6.27 -25.09
N LEU A 77 -3.95 -5.82 -24.09
CA LEU A 77 -2.54 -6.18 -23.95
C LEU A 77 -2.37 -7.67 -23.65
N ALA A 78 -3.22 -8.24 -22.80
CA ALA A 78 -3.21 -9.68 -22.53
C ALA A 78 -3.53 -10.51 -23.79
N GLU A 79 -4.47 -10.04 -24.61
CA GLU A 79 -4.80 -10.64 -25.90
C GLU A 79 -3.63 -10.56 -26.89
N GLN A 80 -2.88 -9.45 -26.89
CA GLN A 80 -1.71 -9.27 -27.77
C GLN A 80 -0.54 -10.18 -27.39
N TYR A 81 -0.35 -10.49 -26.11
CA TYR A 81 0.77 -11.31 -25.63
C TYR A 81 0.97 -12.64 -26.41
N PRO A 82 -0.04 -13.52 -26.58
CA PRO A 82 0.15 -14.77 -27.33
C PRO A 82 0.28 -14.57 -28.84
N VAL A 83 -0.35 -13.56 -29.43
CA VAL A 83 -0.45 -13.39 -30.90
C VAL A 83 0.66 -12.53 -31.50
N ASN A 84 1.24 -11.61 -30.73
CA ASN A 84 2.27 -10.69 -31.20
C ASN A 84 3.65 -11.15 -30.71
N ALA A 85 4.55 -11.49 -31.65
CA ALA A 85 5.91 -11.91 -31.30
C ALA A 85 6.71 -10.79 -30.60
N ALA A 86 6.50 -9.51 -30.98
CA ALA A 86 7.15 -8.38 -30.36
C ALA A 86 6.70 -8.18 -28.90
N ALA A 87 5.45 -8.51 -28.57
CA ALA A 87 4.92 -8.48 -27.20
C ALA A 87 5.56 -9.51 -26.27
N ARG A 88 6.23 -10.52 -26.83
CA ARG A 88 6.99 -11.55 -26.09
C ARG A 88 8.49 -11.35 -26.17
N SER A 89 8.94 -10.19 -26.66
CA SER A 89 10.36 -9.86 -26.62
C SER A 89 10.88 -9.89 -25.18
N SER A 90 12.13 -10.29 -25.02
CA SER A 90 12.76 -10.37 -23.70
C SER A 90 12.96 -8.96 -23.14
N LEU A 91 12.60 -8.80 -21.87
CA LEU A 91 12.77 -7.56 -21.11
C LEU A 91 13.71 -7.83 -19.93
N PRO A 92 14.96 -7.33 -19.97
CA PRO A 92 15.61 -6.63 -21.07
C PRO A 92 16.10 -7.62 -22.16
N PRO A 93 16.64 -7.13 -23.29
CA PRO A 93 17.34 -7.99 -24.25
C PRO A 93 18.46 -8.79 -23.57
N PRO A 94 18.80 -10.00 -24.07
CA PRO A 94 19.76 -10.90 -23.42
C PRO A 94 21.13 -10.28 -23.13
N GLU A 95 21.59 -9.35 -23.96
CA GLU A 95 22.85 -8.62 -23.80
C GLU A 95 22.89 -7.72 -22.54
N HIS A 96 21.73 -7.24 -22.08
CA HIS A 96 21.58 -6.37 -20.91
C HIS A 96 21.16 -7.15 -19.65
N ALA A 97 21.04 -8.48 -19.72
CA ALA A 97 20.56 -9.29 -18.60
C ALA A 97 21.50 -9.26 -17.38
N SER A 98 22.81 -9.05 -17.59
CA SER A 98 23.78 -8.92 -16.50
C SER A 98 23.60 -7.64 -15.69
N CYS A 99 23.12 -6.56 -16.32
CA CYS A 99 22.89 -5.26 -15.68
C CYS A 99 21.84 -5.32 -14.58
N LEU A 100 20.88 -6.25 -14.67
CA LEU A 100 19.82 -6.47 -13.68
C LEU A 100 20.34 -6.78 -12.27
N THR A 101 21.59 -7.21 -12.14
CA THR A 101 22.21 -7.58 -10.86
C THR A 101 23.49 -6.80 -10.58
N ASN A 102 23.84 -5.84 -11.42
CA ASN A 102 25.07 -5.08 -11.32
C ASN A 102 24.88 -3.80 -10.50
N ASN A 103 25.45 -3.78 -9.29
CA ASN A 103 25.36 -2.67 -8.34
C ASN A 103 25.96 -1.33 -8.80
N SER A 104 26.63 -1.28 -9.97
CA SER A 104 27.08 -0.02 -10.57
C SER A 104 25.94 0.81 -11.17
N TYR A 105 24.78 0.20 -11.44
CA TYR A 105 23.61 0.89 -12.00
C TYR A 105 22.70 1.45 -10.90
N LEU A 106 21.92 2.47 -11.25
CA LEU A 106 20.85 2.99 -10.40
C LEU A 106 19.62 2.09 -10.56
N HIS A 107 19.35 1.30 -9.53
CA HIS A 107 18.22 0.37 -9.51
C HIS A 107 16.97 1.02 -8.94
N VAL A 108 15.89 1.02 -9.72
CA VAL A 108 14.57 1.51 -9.34
C VAL A 108 13.58 0.36 -9.37
N ALA A 109 12.85 0.15 -8.28
CA ALA A 109 11.81 -0.85 -8.18
C ALA A 109 10.44 -0.20 -8.07
N LEU A 110 9.49 -0.74 -8.82
CA LEU A 110 8.08 -0.38 -8.76
C LEU A 110 7.28 -1.66 -8.63
N VAL A 111 6.32 -1.71 -7.72
CA VAL A 111 5.40 -2.86 -7.63
C VAL A 111 3.98 -2.37 -7.77
N THR A 112 3.29 -2.87 -8.79
CA THR A 112 1.99 -2.34 -9.20
C THR A 112 1.28 -3.31 -10.16
N ASP A 113 -0.06 -3.30 -10.14
CA ASP A 113 -0.91 -3.90 -11.17
C ASP A 113 -1.47 -2.85 -12.15
N ASN A 114 -1.08 -1.58 -12.00
CA ASN A 114 -1.51 -0.47 -12.84
C ASN A 114 -0.47 -0.16 -13.91
N ILE A 115 -0.72 -0.64 -15.13
CA ILE A 115 0.16 -0.51 -16.29
C ILE A 115 0.42 0.96 -16.65
N LEU A 116 -0.61 1.82 -16.56
CA LEU A 116 -0.46 3.23 -16.90
C LEU A 116 0.34 3.99 -15.84
N ALA A 117 0.12 3.68 -14.57
CA ALA A 117 0.90 4.26 -13.48
C ALA A 117 2.39 3.89 -13.63
N ALA A 118 2.68 2.62 -13.91
CA ALA A 118 4.05 2.17 -14.20
C ALA A 118 4.66 2.91 -15.40
N ALA A 119 3.91 3.06 -16.49
CA ALA A 119 4.36 3.79 -17.66
C ALA A 119 4.67 5.27 -17.34
N VAL A 120 3.84 5.92 -16.52
CA VAL A 120 4.03 7.31 -16.10
C VAL A 120 5.27 7.46 -15.22
N VAL A 121 5.46 6.60 -14.21
CA VAL A 121 6.65 6.63 -13.34
C VAL A 121 7.91 6.48 -14.19
N VAL A 122 7.98 5.44 -15.03
CA VAL A 122 9.14 5.19 -15.90
C VAL A 122 9.36 6.35 -16.87
N SER A 123 8.33 6.79 -17.57
CA SER A 123 8.45 7.90 -18.53
C SER A 123 8.89 9.19 -17.85
N SER A 124 8.35 9.52 -16.68
CA SER A 124 8.69 10.75 -15.95
C SER A 124 10.14 10.75 -15.47
N MET A 125 10.64 9.58 -15.05
CA MET A 125 12.04 9.42 -14.64
C MET A 125 12.98 9.53 -15.83
N LEU A 126 12.67 8.87 -16.96
CA LEU A 126 13.46 8.98 -18.19
C LEU A 126 13.53 10.41 -18.72
N THR A 127 12.44 11.18 -18.61
CA THR A 127 12.43 12.59 -19.03
C THR A 127 13.16 13.53 -18.08
N SER A 128 13.35 13.12 -16.83
CA SER A 128 13.91 13.97 -15.77
C SER A 128 15.36 13.64 -15.42
N CYS A 129 15.88 12.49 -15.85
CA CYS A 129 17.23 12.03 -15.59
C CYS A 129 18.17 12.37 -16.76
N ASP A 130 19.37 12.86 -16.44
CA ASP A 130 20.39 13.19 -17.43
C ASP A 130 21.07 11.93 -18.00
N ASP A 131 21.18 10.87 -17.19
CA ASP A 131 21.93 9.65 -17.49
C ASP A 131 21.01 8.41 -17.47
N ALA A 132 20.10 8.36 -18.43
CA ALA A 132 19.10 7.29 -18.51
C ALA A 132 19.70 5.90 -18.85
N GLU A 133 20.89 5.83 -19.43
CA GLU A 133 21.59 4.58 -19.74
C GLU A 133 22.04 3.81 -18.49
N ASN A 134 22.28 4.53 -17.38
CA ASN A 134 22.68 3.95 -16.11
C ASN A 134 21.50 3.57 -15.19
N ILE A 135 20.27 3.61 -15.70
CA ILE A 135 19.06 3.28 -14.92
C ILE A 135 18.55 1.87 -15.26
N VAL A 136 18.25 1.09 -14.22
CA VAL A 136 17.61 -0.23 -14.32
C VAL A 136 16.27 -0.20 -13.58
N PHE A 137 15.18 -0.38 -14.31
CA PHE A 137 13.84 -0.51 -13.76
C PHE A 137 13.48 -1.97 -13.50
N HIS A 138 12.96 -2.23 -12.30
CA HIS A 138 12.42 -3.51 -11.86
C HIS A 138 10.92 -3.35 -11.61
N ILE A 139 10.09 -3.72 -12.59
CA ILE A 139 8.64 -3.68 -12.45
C ILE A 139 8.15 -5.03 -11.96
N ILE A 140 7.56 -5.05 -10.78
CA ILE A 140 7.03 -6.25 -10.16
C ILE A 140 5.51 -6.16 -10.17
N THR A 141 4.84 -7.21 -10.59
CA THR A 141 3.38 -7.21 -10.70
C THR A 141 2.79 -8.54 -10.27
N ASP A 142 1.48 -8.61 -10.13
CA ASP A 142 0.80 -9.86 -9.79
C ASP A 142 0.79 -10.85 -10.97
N LYS A 143 0.36 -12.08 -10.72
CA LYS A 143 0.30 -13.11 -11.77
C LYS A 143 -0.70 -12.76 -12.89
N LYS A 144 -1.78 -12.07 -12.56
CA LYS A 144 -2.89 -11.78 -13.48
C LYS A 144 -2.50 -10.69 -14.48
N THR A 145 -1.73 -9.71 -14.03
CA THR A 145 -1.37 -8.51 -14.78
C THR A 145 -0.03 -8.64 -15.48
N TYR A 146 0.78 -9.64 -15.11
CA TYR A 146 2.09 -9.91 -15.70
C TYR A 146 2.10 -9.87 -17.24
N THR A 147 1.20 -10.59 -17.91
CA THR A 147 1.19 -10.65 -19.39
C THR A 147 0.91 -9.29 -20.02
N SER A 148 -0.05 -8.54 -19.47
CA SER A 148 -0.40 -7.21 -19.94
C SER A 148 0.74 -6.20 -19.69
N MET A 149 1.32 -6.22 -18.49
CA MET A 149 2.45 -5.36 -18.10
C MET A 149 3.68 -5.64 -18.98
N HIS A 150 4.03 -6.91 -19.16
CA HIS A 150 5.13 -7.33 -20.03
C HIS A 150 4.89 -6.87 -21.46
N THR A 151 3.68 -7.08 -21.99
CA THR A 151 3.32 -6.65 -23.36
C THR A 151 3.49 -5.15 -23.54
N TRP A 152 3.06 -4.34 -22.57
CA TRP A 152 3.20 -2.89 -22.65
C TRP A 152 4.66 -2.47 -22.85
N PHE A 153 5.56 -2.91 -21.97
CA PHE A 153 6.97 -2.52 -22.03
C PHE A 153 7.75 -3.22 -23.15
N ALA A 154 7.27 -4.36 -23.63
CA ALA A 154 7.82 -5.03 -24.81
C ALA A 154 7.50 -4.26 -26.11
N LEU A 155 6.35 -3.60 -26.17
CA LEU A 155 5.91 -2.80 -27.32
C LEU A 155 6.31 -1.32 -27.23
N HIS A 156 6.62 -0.83 -26.03
CA HIS A 156 7.04 0.54 -25.77
C HIS A 156 8.44 0.53 -25.14
N SER A 157 9.45 0.57 -26.00
CA SER A 157 10.85 0.55 -25.57
C SER A 157 11.17 1.74 -24.66
N VAL A 158 11.99 1.48 -23.64
CA VAL A 158 12.48 2.46 -22.66
C VAL A 158 13.96 2.80 -22.85
N PHE A 159 14.54 2.41 -23.99
CA PHE A 159 15.93 2.69 -24.34
C PHE A 159 16.20 4.21 -24.27
N PRO A 160 17.31 4.66 -23.65
CA PRO A 160 18.51 3.89 -23.30
C PRO A 160 18.48 3.14 -21.96
N ALA A 161 17.42 3.26 -21.16
CA ALA A 161 17.34 2.55 -19.89
C ALA A 161 17.04 1.06 -20.06
N ILE A 162 17.33 0.31 -18.99
CA ILE A 162 17.13 -1.13 -18.91
C ILE A 162 15.90 -1.40 -18.06
N LEU A 163 15.06 -2.36 -18.45
CA LEU A 163 13.84 -2.67 -17.71
C LEU A 163 13.54 -4.16 -17.73
N GLU A 164 13.19 -4.69 -16.56
CA GLU A 164 12.57 -6.00 -16.41
C GLU A 164 11.14 -5.90 -15.87
N VAL A 165 10.29 -6.81 -16.34
CA VAL A 165 8.96 -7.04 -15.75
C VAL A 165 8.97 -8.45 -15.16
N ARG A 166 8.64 -8.58 -13.87
CA ARG A 166 8.49 -9.87 -13.19
C ARG A 166 7.16 -9.99 -12.49
N GLY A 167 6.49 -11.12 -12.68
CA GLY A 167 5.36 -11.49 -11.84
C GLY A 167 5.84 -12.00 -10.48
N LEU A 168 5.08 -11.73 -9.41
CA LEU A 168 5.38 -12.25 -8.06
C LEU A 168 5.56 -13.78 -8.04
N HIS A 169 4.82 -14.49 -8.89
CA HIS A 169 4.90 -15.94 -9.06
C HIS A 169 6.21 -16.44 -9.69
N GLN A 170 7.06 -15.55 -10.21
CA GLN A 170 8.36 -15.87 -10.82
C GLN A 170 9.53 -15.71 -9.85
N PHE A 171 9.26 -15.25 -8.62
CA PHE A 171 10.26 -15.17 -7.55
C PHE A 171 10.31 -16.47 -6.76
N ASN A 172 11.52 -16.87 -6.37
CA ASN A 172 11.73 -18.06 -5.56
C ASN A 172 11.66 -17.69 -4.07
N PHE A 173 10.48 -17.86 -3.47
CA PHE A 173 10.31 -17.66 -2.03
C PHE A 173 10.61 -18.96 -1.25
N PRO A 174 11.19 -18.89 -0.04
CA PRO A 174 11.39 -20.06 0.82
C PRO A 174 10.05 -20.68 1.23
N PRO A 175 9.94 -22.02 1.41
CA PRO A 175 8.67 -22.70 1.70
C PRO A 175 7.90 -22.20 2.94
N ASP A 176 8.59 -21.88 4.03
CA ASP A 176 7.99 -21.33 5.27
C ASP A 176 7.42 -19.91 5.07
N GLU A 177 7.95 -19.19 4.09
CA GLU A 177 7.46 -17.88 3.68
C GLU A 177 6.41 -18.03 2.58
N ASP A 178 6.51 -19.06 1.75
CA ASP A 178 5.56 -19.41 0.69
C ASP A 178 4.18 -19.74 1.28
N ALA A 179 4.08 -20.38 2.44
CA ALA A 179 2.78 -20.58 3.11
C ALA A 179 2.14 -19.27 3.56
N VAL A 180 2.90 -18.31 4.10
CA VAL A 180 2.39 -16.98 4.47
C VAL A 180 2.07 -16.14 3.23
N ILE A 181 2.81 -16.34 2.14
CA ILE A 181 2.64 -15.67 0.85
C ILE A 181 1.44 -16.24 0.09
N VAL A 182 1.26 -17.56 0.09
CA VAL A 182 0.12 -18.26 -0.51
C VAL A 182 -1.11 -18.00 0.34
N ASP A 183 -1.04 -18.00 1.68
CA ASP A 183 -2.18 -17.58 2.52
C ASP A 183 -2.50 -16.10 2.30
N THR A 184 -1.54 -15.17 2.25
CA THR A 184 -1.86 -13.76 1.98
C THR A 184 -2.34 -13.51 0.55
N VAL A 185 -1.82 -14.23 -0.46
CA VAL A 185 -2.23 -14.11 -1.87
C VAL A 185 -3.52 -14.89 -2.18
N GLU A 186 -3.78 -16.03 -1.52
CA GLU A 186 -5.05 -16.77 -1.59
C GLU A 186 -6.14 -16.12 -0.72
N GLU A 187 -5.83 -15.54 0.44
CA GLU A 187 -6.74 -14.66 1.20
C GLU A 187 -7.02 -13.36 0.44
N LEU A 188 -6.10 -12.87 -0.41
CA LEU A 188 -6.39 -11.84 -1.42
C LEU A 188 -7.35 -12.34 -2.52
N HIS A 189 -7.51 -13.66 -2.70
CA HIS A 189 -8.26 -14.26 -3.82
C HIS A 189 -9.63 -14.87 -3.43
N GLN A 190 -9.74 -15.61 -2.33
CA GLN A 190 -11.00 -16.25 -1.86
C GLN A 190 -12.01 -15.23 -1.30
N SER A 191 -11.54 -14.03 -1.02
CA SER A 191 -12.20 -13.01 -0.22
C SER A 191 -13.05 -12.05 -1.06
N SER A 192 -13.07 -12.29 -2.38
CA SER A 192 -13.74 -11.47 -3.40
C SER A 192 -15.27 -11.34 -3.27
N TYR A 193 -15.95 -12.16 -2.46
CA TYR A 193 -17.39 -12.03 -2.21
C TYR A 193 -17.80 -11.66 -0.78
N ALA A 194 -16.94 -11.87 0.24
CA ALA A 194 -17.30 -11.65 1.65
C ALA A 194 -16.31 -10.78 2.45
N TYR A 195 -15.09 -10.53 1.95
CA TYR A 195 -14.00 -9.88 2.70
C TYR A 195 -13.68 -8.46 2.22
N ARG A 196 -14.26 -8.04 1.09
CA ARG A 196 -14.46 -6.62 0.73
C ARG A 196 -15.25 -5.84 1.80
N TYR A 197 -15.76 -6.53 2.81
CA TYR A 197 -16.47 -6.03 3.97
C TYR A 197 -15.59 -5.29 4.98
N TYR A 198 -14.24 -5.42 4.95
CA TYR A 198 -13.41 -4.77 5.97
C TYR A 198 -12.14 -4.00 5.57
N ARG A 199 -11.52 -4.08 4.37
CA ARG A 199 -10.45 -3.11 4.04
C ARG A 199 -9.81 -3.09 2.65
N GLY A 200 -8.98 -2.05 2.48
CA GLY A 200 -8.41 -1.57 1.24
C GLY A 200 -7.10 -2.18 0.78
N VAL A 201 -7.11 -2.42 -0.53
CA VAL A 201 -6.09 -3.03 -1.39
C VAL A 201 -4.71 -2.37 -1.27
N ALA A 202 -4.65 -1.06 -1.00
CA ALA A 202 -3.38 -0.33 -0.85
C ALA A 202 -2.52 -0.84 0.34
N GLU A 203 -3.15 -1.31 1.42
CA GLU A 203 -2.46 -1.70 2.66
C GLU A 203 -1.79 -3.09 2.55
N GLU A 204 -2.30 -3.95 1.67
CA GLU A 204 -1.86 -5.34 1.48
C GLU A 204 -0.69 -5.46 0.51
N TYR A 205 -0.66 -4.63 -0.54
CA TYR A 205 0.53 -4.46 -1.37
C TYR A 205 1.72 -4.05 -0.50
N ARG A 206 1.58 -2.99 0.32
CA ARG A 206 2.61 -2.43 1.25
C ARG A 206 3.22 -3.46 2.20
N ARG A 207 2.41 -4.40 2.71
CA ARG A 207 2.86 -5.53 3.55
C ARG A 207 3.75 -6.51 2.80
N LEU A 208 3.41 -6.77 1.54
CA LEU A 208 4.18 -7.63 0.65
C LEU A 208 5.59 -7.07 0.43
N PHE A 209 5.73 -5.75 0.23
CA PHE A 209 7.04 -5.10 0.03
C PHE A 209 7.94 -5.21 1.25
N SER A 210 7.39 -4.91 2.44
CA SER A 210 8.15 -4.90 3.69
C SER A 210 8.63 -6.32 4.06
N PHE A 211 7.88 -7.35 3.70
CA PHE A 211 8.25 -8.74 3.94
C PHE A 211 9.28 -9.26 2.92
N LYS A 212 9.26 -8.79 1.67
CA LYS A 212 9.96 -9.44 0.54
C LYS A 212 11.17 -8.69 -0.01
N THR A 213 11.49 -7.49 0.48
CA THR A 213 12.57 -6.65 -0.08
C THR A 213 13.91 -7.40 -0.31
N LYS A 214 14.34 -8.24 0.65
CA LYS A 214 15.57 -9.03 0.53
C LYS A 214 15.50 -10.16 -0.52
N HIS A 215 14.31 -10.70 -0.75
CA HIS A 215 14.07 -11.84 -1.64
C HIS A 215 13.77 -11.42 -3.07
N LEU A 216 13.24 -10.20 -3.24
CA LEU A 216 13.07 -9.58 -4.56
C LEU A 216 14.44 -9.32 -5.20
N PHE A 217 15.41 -8.85 -4.42
CA PHE A 217 16.71 -8.45 -4.92
C PHE A 217 17.88 -9.03 -4.11
N PRO A 218 18.13 -10.35 -4.17
CA PRO A 218 19.13 -11.01 -3.33
C PRO A 218 20.57 -10.59 -3.66
N LYS A 219 20.84 -10.15 -4.89
CA LYS A 219 22.18 -9.78 -5.38
C LYS A 219 22.46 -8.27 -5.35
N LEU A 220 21.42 -7.45 -5.19
CA LEU A 220 21.58 -6.00 -5.16
C LEU A 220 21.93 -5.52 -3.75
N GLU A 221 22.72 -4.45 -3.68
CA GLU A 221 23.14 -3.78 -2.45
C GLU A 221 22.23 -2.60 -2.10
N ARG A 222 21.62 -1.96 -3.09
CA ARG A 222 20.76 -0.80 -2.92
C ARG A 222 19.66 -0.77 -3.98
N VAL A 223 18.52 -0.16 -3.66
CA VAL A 223 17.40 0.04 -4.58
C VAL A 223 16.55 1.23 -4.14
N ILE A 224 16.08 2.03 -5.09
CA ILE A 224 15.07 3.07 -4.86
C ILE A 224 13.71 2.47 -5.17
N PHE A 225 12.78 2.53 -4.23
CA PHE A 225 11.38 2.20 -4.45
C PHE A 225 10.59 3.47 -4.68
N LEU A 226 9.76 3.45 -5.73
CA LEU A 226 8.78 4.48 -6.04
C LEU A 226 7.39 3.85 -5.95
N ASP A 227 6.43 4.58 -5.39
CA ASP A 227 5.01 4.20 -5.44
C ASP A 227 4.42 4.53 -6.82
N GLU A 228 3.31 3.88 -7.15
CA GLU A 228 2.66 4.02 -8.47
C GLU A 228 2.02 5.40 -8.71
N ASP A 229 1.78 6.17 -7.65
CA ASP A 229 1.21 7.52 -7.68
C ASP A 229 2.27 8.63 -7.69
N VAL A 230 3.52 8.29 -8.01
CA VAL A 230 4.64 9.23 -8.09
C VAL A 230 4.90 9.68 -9.53
N VAL A 231 5.27 10.96 -9.68
CA VAL A 231 5.83 11.52 -10.92
C VAL A 231 7.20 12.11 -10.60
N VAL A 232 8.24 11.61 -11.25
CA VAL A 232 9.61 12.09 -11.09
C VAL A 232 9.78 13.35 -11.94
N GLN A 233 10.21 14.45 -11.32
CA GLN A 233 10.42 15.74 -11.99
C GLN A 233 11.89 16.19 -12.02
N ARG A 234 12.77 15.46 -11.32
CA ARG A 234 14.20 15.75 -11.21
C ARG A 234 15.00 14.47 -11.09
N ASP A 235 16.26 14.53 -11.49
CA ASP A 235 17.20 13.42 -11.39
C ASP A 235 17.38 12.93 -9.94
N LEU A 236 17.26 11.61 -9.74
CA LEU A 236 17.38 10.93 -8.46
C LEU A 236 18.82 10.45 -8.16
N THR A 237 19.78 10.68 -9.06
CA THR A 237 21.18 10.23 -8.88
C THR A 237 21.81 10.77 -7.59
N SER A 238 21.51 12.02 -7.22
CA SER A 238 22.00 12.61 -5.95
C SER A 238 21.50 11.85 -4.72
N LEU A 239 20.26 11.35 -4.75
CA LEU A 239 19.67 10.53 -3.69
C LEU A 239 20.28 9.13 -3.67
N TRP A 240 20.56 8.54 -4.83
CA TRP A 240 21.22 7.24 -4.94
C TRP A 240 22.56 7.18 -4.22
N HIS A 241 23.35 8.26 -4.29
CA HIS A 241 24.66 8.39 -3.66
C HIS A 241 24.64 8.91 -2.22
N LEU A 242 23.45 9.14 -1.65
CA LEU A 242 23.34 9.58 -0.26
C LEU A 242 23.98 8.55 0.69
N ASP A 243 24.79 9.03 1.63
CA ASP A 243 25.29 8.21 2.73
C ASP A 243 24.18 8.04 3.76
N LEU A 244 23.73 6.80 3.94
CA LEU A 244 22.71 6.45 4.92
C LEU A 244 23.31 6.25 6.33
N HIS A 245 24.61 6.48 6.52
CA HIS A 245 25.31 6.40 7.81
C HIS A 245 25.07 5.07 8.56
N GLY A 246 24.96 3.98 7.80
CA GLY A 246 24.69 2.64 8.33
C GLY A 246 23.22 2.32 8.61
N LEU A 247 22.31 3.25 8.34
CA LEU A 247 20.87 3.02 8.34
C LEU A 247 20.46 2.15 7.14
N VAL A 248 19.37 1.40 7.33
CA VAL A 248 18.90 0.42 6.34
C VAL A 248 17.94 1.02 5.29
N MET A 249 17.44 2.23 5.57
CA MET A 249 16.48 2.92 4.73
C MET A 249 16.69 4.44 4.81
N GLY A 250 16.55 5.12 3.69
CA GLY A 250 16.39 6.58 3.60
C GLY A 250 14.96 6.90 3.16
N THR A 251 14.33 7.85 3.83
CA THR A 251 12.91 8.18 3.63
C THR A 251 12.69 9.68 3.61
N VAL A 252 11.53 10.10 3.07
CA VAL A 252 11.12 11.50 3.12
C VAL A 252 10.41 11.73 4.45
N SER A 253 10.93 12.65 5.27
CA SER A 253 10.29 13.02 6.53
C SER A 253 8.94 13.71 6.27
N SER A 254 7.90 13.31 7.00
CA SER A 254 6.66 14.11 7.07
C SER A 254 7.01 15.38 7.84
N LEU A 255 6.89 16.53 7.19
CA LEU A 255 7.14 17.83 7.83
C LEU A 255 6.28 17.96 9.10
N GLU A 256 6.92 18.26 10.22
CA GLU A 256 6.25 18.68 11.43
C GLU A 256 5.85 20.14 11.20
N SER A 257 4.54 20.41 11.13
CA SER A 257 4.08 21.80 11.06
C SER A 257 4.51 22.54 12.33
N ASN A 258 4.64 23.88 12.27
CA ASN A 258 4.97 24.73 13.42
C ASN A 258 4.02 24.56 14.64
N HIS A 259 2.96 23.77 14.52
CA HIS A 259 1.99 23.44 15.56
C HIS A 259 2.10 22.01 16.11
N GLY A 260 3.15 21.25 15.75
CA GLY A 260 3.34 19.86 16.20
C GLY A 260 2.35 18.86 15.57
N LEU A 261 1.70 19.25 14.46
CA LEU A 261 0.81 18.37 13.71
C LEU A 261 1.56 17.75 12.53
N CYS A 262 1.59 16.42 12.48
CA CYS A 262 2.13 15.66 11.36
C CYS A 262 1.20 15.78 10.14
N LEU A 263 1.78 16.07 8.98
CA LEU A 263 1.03 16.04 7.72
C LEU A 263 0.68 14.61 7.28
N GLY A 264 1.46 13.61 7.74
CA GLY A 264 1.21 12.19 7.53
C GLY A 264 0.72 11.46 8.78
N LYS A 265 0.94 10.15 8.80
CA LYS A 265 0.64 9.27 9.93
C LYS A 265 1.70 9.41 11.03
N THR A 266 1.32 9.12 12.26
CA THR A 266 2.21 9.00 13.42
C THR A 266 2.60 7.53 13.65
N PHE A 267 3.66 7.27 14.41
CA PHE A 267 3.99 5.88 14.80
C PHE A 267 2.84 5.15 15.51
N SER A 268 1.98 5.88 16.23
CA SER A 268 0.82 5.30 16.92
C SER A 268 -0.27 4.79 15.95
N ASP A 269 -0.33 5.30 14.72
CA ASP A 269 -1.25 4.79 13.71
C ASP A 269 -0.82 3.41 13.21
N TYR A 270 0.46 3.08 13.38
CA TYR A 270 1.11 1.95 12.76
C TYR A 270 1.43 0.79 13.70
N ILE A 271 1.45 1.02 15.02
CA ILE A 271 1.78 0.03 16.05
C ILE A 271 0.64 -0.05 17.07
N ASN A 272 0.16 -1.26 17.35
CA ASN A 272 -0.81 -1.47 18.43
C ASN A 272 -0.13 -1.36 19.82
N VAL A 273 -0.08 -0.14 20.36
CA VAL A 273 0.57 0.18 21.63
C VAL A 273 -0.19 -0.38 22.86
N SER A 274 -1.34 -1.04 22.66
CA SER A 274 -2.09 -1.69 23.75
C SER A 274 -1.49 -3.04 24.17
N ASN A 275 -0.49 -3.57 23.44
CA ASN A 275 0.17 -4.83 23.80
C ASN A 275 1.22 -4.58 24.90
N PRO A 276 1.08 -5.19 26.10
CA PRO A 276 1.98 -4.97 27.24
C PRO A 276 3.43 -5.37 26.98
N LEU A 277 3.71 -6.22 25.97
CA LEU A 277 5.08 -6.56 25.55
C LEU A 277 5.76 -5.46 24.71
N ILE A 278 4.98 -4.52 24.17
CA ILE A 278 5.48 -3.38 23.37
C ILE A 278 5.68 -2.14 24.26
N LEU A 279 4.88 -2.02 25.32
CA LEU A 279 4.94 -0.98 26.35
C LEU A 279 6.23 -0.99 27.19
N SER A 280 6.93 -2.13 27.30
CA SER A 280 8.13 -2.26 28.15
C SER A 280 9.45 -1.94 27.45
N SER A 281 9.44 -1.83 26.12
CA SER A 281 10.55 -1.30 25.33
C SER A 281 10.52 0.24 25.32
N SER A 282 11.67 0.88 25.19
CA SER A 282 11.94 2.34 25.20
C SER A 282 11.19 3.21 24.15
N LEU A 283 10.04 2.75 23.65
CA LEU A 283 9.16 3.35 22.64
C LEU A 283 8.27 4.49 23.18
N ASP A 284 8.29 4.74 24.49
CA ASP A 284 7.46 5.78 25.12
C ASP A 284 7.73 7.20 24.58
N LEU A 285 8.95 7.46 24.09
CA LEU A 285 9.39 8.71 23.46
C LEU A 285 9.08 8.83 21.95
N GLN A 286 8.50 7.82 21.32
CA GLN A 286 8.31 7.75 19.85
C GLN A 286 6.84 7.74 19.40
N ARG A 287 5.87 7.70 20.32
CA ARG A 287 4.43 7.57 20.00
C ARG A 287 3.87 8.68 19.12
N THR A 288 4.29 9.92 19.35
CA THR A 288 3.78 11.13 18.69
C THR A 288 4.69 11.61 17.57
N GLN A 289 5.80 10.91 17.30
CA GLN A 289 6.67 11.27 16.20
C GLN A 289 5.95 11.04 14.87
N CYS A 290 6.13 11.98 13.96
CA CYS A 290 5.68 11.83 12.59
C CYS A 290 6.43 10.67 11.95
N ALA A 291 5.70 9.77 11.33
CA ALA A 291 6.33 8.78 10.48
C ALA A 291 6.75 9.40 9.16
N TRP A 292 7.50 8.64 8.39
CA TRP A 292 7.93 9.06 7.07
C TRP A 292 6.80 8.94 6.03
N LEU A 293 6.96 9.68 4.95
CA LEU A 293 6.13 9.56 3.76
C LEU A 293 6.59 8.35 2.95
N GLU A 294 5.62 7.60 2.45
CA GLU A 294 5.87 6.28 1.93
C GLU A 294 6.12 6.26 0.41
N GLY A 295 5.83 7.35 -0.30
CA GLY A 295 5.84 7.40 -1.77
C GLY A 295 7.21 7.16 -2.44
N MET A 296 8.31 7.41 -1.73
CA MET A 296 9.66 7.11 -2.21
C MET A 296 10.57 6.71 -1.06
N ASN A 297 11.29 5.61 -1.23
CA ASN A 297 12.21 5.10 -0.21
C ASN A 297 13.48 4.55 -0.85
N ILE A 298 14.62 4.77 -0.21
CA ILE A 298 15.90 4.19 -0.60
C ILE A 298 16.20 3.07 0.37
N PHE A 299 16.46 1.86 -0.11
CA PHE A 299 16.80 0.73 0.74
C PHE A 299 18.26 0.34 0.55
N ASP A 300 19.01 0.29 1.65
CA ASP A 300 20.33 -0.34 1.68
C ASP A 300 20.15 -1.83 2.00
N LEU A 301 20.04 -2.62 0.94
CA LEU A 301 19.81 -4.07 1.02
C LEU A 301 21.00 -4.79 1.68
N ARG A 302 22.21 -4.24 1.56
CA ARG A 302 23.41 -4.77 2.24
C ARG A 302 23.29 -4.60 3.74
N ALA A 303 22.99 -3.39 4.23
CA ALA A 303 22.77 -3.12 5.65
C ALA A 303 21.54 -3.88 6.18
N TRP A 304 20.47 -3.96 5.38
CA TRP A 304 19.26 -4.73 5.70
C TRP A 304 19.55 -6.20 6.00
N ARG A 305 20.36 -6.86 5.15
CA ARG A 305 20.79 -8.24 5.33
C ARG A 305 21.71 -8.37 6.55
N LYS A 306 22.70 -7.48 6.68
CA LYS A 306 23.66 -7.49 7.80
C LYS A 306 22.96 -7.40 9.17
N ASN A 307 21.92 -6.58 9.27
CA ASN A 307 21.18 -6.34 10.52
C ASN A 307 19.98 -7.29 10.71
N ASN A 308 19.76 -8.27 9.82
CA ASN A 308 18.64 -9.22 9.89
C ASN A 308 17.26 -8.55 10.04
N ILE A 309 17.05 -7.40 9.41
CA ILE A 309 15.85 -6.57 9.57
C ILE A 309 14.56 -7.36 9.26
N THR A 310 14.60 -8.28 8.29
CA THR A 310 13.44 -9.10 7.93
C THR A 310 12.96 -9.98 9.08
N ARG A 311 13.87 -10.59 9.83
CA ARG A 311 13.51 -11.47 10.95
C ARG A 311 12.88 -10.67 12.09
N THR A 312 13.43 -9.49 12.37
CA THR A 312 12.87 -8.60 13.39
C THR A 312 11.49 -8.11 12.96
N TYR A 313 11.30 -7.73 11.70
CA TYR A 313 10.00 -7.36 11.16
C TYR A 313 8.96 -8.46 11.31
N GLN A 314 9.29 -9.68 10.89
CA GLN A 314 8.41 -10.84 11.02
C GLN A 314 7.98 -11.11 12.46
N ARG A 315 8.90 -10.93 13.42
CA ARG A 315 8.59 -11.06 14.84
C ARG A 315 7.57 -10.01 15.29
N TRP A 316 7.77 -8.75 14.91
CA TRP A 316 6.86 -7.66 15.24
C TRP A 316 5.48 -7.82 14.59
N LEU A 317 5.43 -8.24 13.32
CA LEU A 317 4.17 -8.57 12.64
C LEU A 317 3.38 -9.63 13.40
N LYS A 318 4.04 -10.73 13.81
CA LYS A 318 3.41 -11.80 14.58
C LYS A 318 2.85 -11.30 15.92
N LEU A 319 3.57 -10.40 16.61
CA LEU A 319 3.14 -9.82 17.89
C LEU A 319 2.01 -8.81 17.75
N ALA A 320 1.99 -8.03 16.67
CA ALA A 320 0.87 -7.16 16.34
C ALA A 320 -0.40 -7.98 16.06
N CYS A 321 -0.22 -9.16 15.47
CA CYS A 321 -1.31 -10.01 15.03
C CYS A 321 -1.96 -10.92 16.08
N SER A 322 -1.23 -11.35 17.11
CA SER A 322 -1.71 -12.33 18.08
C SER A 322 -2.73 -11.80 19.10
N SER A 323 -3.09 -10.51 19.05
CA SER A 323 -3.88 -9.84 20.10
C SER A 323 -5.37 -9.58 19.77
N ARG A 324 -5.83 -9.83 18.53
CA ARG A 324 -7.26 -9.77 18.12
C ARG A 324 -7.54 -10.73 16.97
N SER A 325 -8.81 -11.10 16.75
CA SER A 325 -9.24 -11.92 15.61
C SER A 325 -8.62 -11.43 14.30
N THR A 326 -8.25 -12.37 13.44
CA THR A 326 -7.40 -12.28 12.23
C THR A 326 -7.68 -11.10 11.28
N ILE A 327 -8.84 -10.45 11.40
CA ILE A 327 -9.29 -9.32 10.59
C ILE A 327 -8.71 -7.97 11.08
N GLN A 328 -8.40 -7.82 12.37
CA GLN A 328 -7.91 -6.54 12.93
C GLN A 328 -6.38 -6.44 13.00
N CYS A 329 -5.70 -7.59 12.91
CA CYS A 329 -4.31 -7.73 12.46
C CYS A 329 -3.97 -6.81 11.28
N CYS A 330 -4.94 -6.58 10.39
CA CYS A 330 -4.65 -5.99 9.11
C CYS A 330 -4.26 -4.49 9.19
N LEU A 331 -4.57 -3.77 10.28
CA LEU A 331 -4.59 -2.28 10.37
C LEU A 331 -3.36 -1.70 11.05
N HIS A 332 -2.60 -2.52 11.76
CA HIS A 332 -1.63 -2.06 12.76
C HIS A 332 -0.26 -2.71 12.58
N SER A 333 0.07 -3.10 11.36
CA SER A 333 1.33 -3.76 11.05
C SER A 333 2.25 -2.93 10.16
N GLU A 334 1.85 -1.69 9.89
CA GLU A 334 2.59 -0.72 9.10
C GLU A 334 3.84 -0.20 9.86
N GLY A 335 3.96 -0.42 11.18
CA GLY A 335 4.98 0.22 12.03
C GLY A 335 6.04 -0.70 12.63
N ALA A 336 6.09 -1.95 12.19
CA ALA A 336 7.18 -2.82 12.58
C ALA A 336 8.42 -2.50 11.72
N LYS A 337 9.46 -1.90 12.30
CA LYS A 337 10.91 -1.89 11.92
C LYS A 337 11.52 -0.67 12.64
N LEU A 338 12.22 -0.91 13.75
CA LEU A 338 13.68 -1.00 13.87
C LEU A 338 14.41 0.29 13.46
#